data_AF-T1J9B3-F1
#
_entry.id   AF-T1J9B3-F1
#
_cell.length_a   1.000
_cell.length_b   1.000
_cell.length_c   1.000
_cell.angle_alpha   90.00
_cell.angle_beta   90.00
_cell.angle_gamma   90.00
#
_symmetry.space_group_name_H-M   'P 1'
#
loop_
_entity.id
_entity.type
_entity.pdbx_description
1 polymer ?
#
loop_
_entity_poly.entity_id
_entity_poly.type
_entity_poly.pdbx_seq_one_letter_code
_entity_poly.pdbx_strand_id
1 'polypeptide(L)'
;MAATGDRANSPRIPNANSQPMVHHDGLFNRSDSMAVVSKRLVEMLDHVEHRVELLREHAAAMEQERDCLLTMIKTIQENKELDTISAGFEKEEIQITAERLLARCLAVEIQVSTPRNQMQSDALFRINQFIDDLVAAVRTDWELSERKCQMFLNSCLADCKGALDQKFQACLIECTADDQKKIKKRLDSLLKTIQHMSENRES
;
A
#
# COMPACT_ATOMS: atom_id res chain seq x y z
N MET A 1 70.79 -50.08 72.96
CA MET A 1 71.42 -50.67 71.76
C MET A 1 70.45 -50.47 70.61
N ALA A 2 70.65 -49.40 69.83
CA ALA A 2 71.31 -49.40 68.52
C ALA A 2 70.41 -50.05 67.45
N ALA A 3 69.71 -49.25 66.63
CA ALA A 3 70.14 -48.70 65.32
C ALA A 3 69.83 -49.73 64.19
N THR A 4 69.30 -49.44 63.01
CA THR A 4 69.41 -48.33 62.04
C THR A 4 68.33 -48.53 60.95
N GLY A 5 68.04 -47.51 60.15
CA GLY A 5 67.60 -47.74 58.76
C GLY A 5 66.54 -46.80 58.20
N ASP A 6 67.00 -45.66 57.68
CA ASP A 6 66.24 -44.58 57.02
C ASP A 6 66.20 -44.78 55.49
N ARG A 7 65.07 -44.49 54.81
CA ARG A 7 65.03 -43.80 53.50
C ARG A 7 63.61 -43.53 52.97
N ALA A 8 63.39 -42.28 52.62
CA ALA A 8 62.23 -41.66 51.99
C ALA A 8 61.95 -42.09 50.53
N ASN A 9 60.68 -42.01 50.09
CA ASN A 9 60.26 -41.19 48.92
C ASN A 9 58.71 -41.01 48.83
N SER A 10 58.31 -39.74 48.73
CA SER A 10 57.07 -39.02 48.34
C SER A 10 55.92 -39.65 47.50
N PRO A 11 54.75 -38.95 47.35
CA PRO A 11 53.39 -39.51 47.47
C PRO A 11 52.65 -39.77 46.13
N ARG A 12 51.57 -40.57 46.17
CA ARG A 12 50.53 -40.60 45.13
C ARG A 12 49.13 -40.38 45.73
N ILE A 13 48.50 -39.32 45.25
CA ILE A 13 47.14 -38.80 45.52
C ILE A 13 46.07 -39.73 44.89
N PRO A 14 44.81 -39.72 45.37
CA PRO A 14 43.93 -40.89 45.35
C PRO A 14 43.09 -40.97 44.07
N ASN A 15 42.69 -42.18 43.69
CA ASN A 15 41.65 -42.38 42.68
C ASN A 15 40.34 -42.74 43.39
N ALA A 16 39.47 -41.76 43.51
CA ALA A 16 38.10 -41.90 43.98
C ALA A 16 37.14 -41.91 42.79
N ASN A 17 36.02 -42.59 43.01
CA ASN A 17 34.75 -42.55 42.28
C ASN A 17 34.51 -43.52 41.12
N SER A 18 33.73 -44.53 41.50
CA SER A 18 32.75 -45.24 40.70
C SER A 18 31.60 -44.33 40.20
N GLN A 19 31.13 -44.61 38.97
CA GLN A 19 29.84 -44.29 38.32
C GLN A 19 29.55 -42.84 37.85
N PRO A 20 28.65 -42.62 36.86
CA PRO A 20 28.16 -43.46 35.75
C PRO A 20 28.28 -42.78 34.36
N MET A 21 28.05 -43.55 33.28
CA MET A 21 27.89 -43.03 31.92
C MET A 21 26.65 -42.10 31.85
N VAL A 22 26.86 -40.79 31.66
CA VAL A 22 25.77 -39.83 31.44
C VAL A 22 25.53 -39.72 29.94
N HIS A 23 24.50 -40.42 29.45
CA HIS A 23 23.88 -40.15 28.15
C HIS A 23 22.81 -39.07 28.34
N HIS A 24 23.15 -37.81 28.08
CA HIS A 24 22.16 -36.82 27.63
C HIS A 24 22.88 -35.56 27.15
N ASP A 25 22.86 -35.30 25.84
CA ASP A 25 23.01 -33.94 25.27
C ASP A 25 22.74 -34.00 23.74
N GLY A 26 21.50 -34.33 23.39
CA GLY A 26 21.05 -34.39 21.99
C GLY A 26 19.73 -33.67 21.70
N LEU A 27 19.02 -33.17 22.71
CA LEU A 27 17.65 -32.65 22.53
C LEU A 27 17.53 -31.12 22.51
N PHE A 28 18.53 -30.37 22.96
CA PHE A 28 18.42 -28.90 23.04
C PHE A 28 18.85 -28.13 21.76
N ASN A 29 19.48 -28.78 20.77
CA ASN A 29 20.06 -28.06 19.64
C ASN A 29 19.18 -27.94 18.39
N ARG A 30 18.14 -28.78 18.25
CA ARG A 30 17.29 -28.76 17.04
C ARG A 30 16.26 -27.63 17.09
N SER A 31 15.58 -27.44 18.22
CA SER A 31 14.53 -26.42 18.32
C SER A 31 15.09 -24.99 18.28
N ASP A 32 16.22 -24.73 18.92
CA ASP A 32 16.92 -23.43 18.82
C ASP A 32 17.44 -23.18 17.40
N SER A 33 18.00 -24.22 16.75
CA SER A 33 18.42 -24.11 15.34
C SER A 33 17.22 -23.83 14.42
N MET A 34 16.07 -24.47 14.65
CA MET A 34 14.85 -24.23 13.88
C MET A 34 14.25 -22.83 14.15
N ALA A 35 14.32 -22.32 15.38
CA ALA A 35 13.88 -20.97 15.71
C ALA A 35 14.74 -19.91 15.01
N VAL A 36 16.06 -20.10 14.97
CA VAL A 36 16.99 -19.21 14.24
C VAL A 36 16.72 -19.24 12.73
N VAL A 37 16.49 -20.44 12.16
CA VAL A 37 16.13 -20.57 10.74
C VAL A 37 14.78 -19.91 10.46
N SER A 38 13.77 -20.13 11.31
CA SER A 38 12.44 -19.51 11.17
C SER A 38 12.53 -18.00 11.21
N LYS A 39 13.27 -17.42 12.16
CA LYS A 39 13.47 -15.97 12.26
C LYS A 39 14.11 -15.41 10.99
N ARG A 40 15.17 -16.04 10.50
CA ARG A 40 15.82 -15.64 9.24
C ARG A 40 14.86 -15.69 8.06
N LEU A 41 14.03 -16.73 7.97
CA LEU A 41 13.04 -16.84 6.88
C LEU A 41 11.97 -15.75 6.97
N VAL A 42 11.50 -15.41 8.17
CA VAL A 42 10.56 -14.29 8.37
C VAL A 42 11.21 -12.97 7.95
N GLU A 43 12.44 -12.68 8.38
CA GLU A 43 13.16 -11.46 7.96
C GLU A 43 13.36 -11.39 6.44
N MET A 44 13.61 -12.52 5.78
CA MET A 44 13.69 -12.59 4.33
C MET A 44 12.34 -12.32 3.66
N LEU A 45 11.24 -12.80 4.24
CA LEU A 45 9.88 -12.53 3.75
C LEU A 45 9.51 -11.06 3.92
N ASP A 46 9.82 -10.44 5.06
CA ASP A 46 9.60 -9.01 5.31
C ASP A 46 10.35 -8.15 4.27
N HIS A 47 11.58 -8.52 3.94
CA HIS A 47 12.35 -7.85 2.89
C HIS A 47 11.73 -8.03 1.49
N VAL A 48 11.17 -9.20 1.19
CA VAL A 48 10.45 -9.42 -0.07
C VAL A 48 9.16 -8.59 -0.09
N GLU A 49 8.40 -8.55 0.99
CA GLU A 49 7.19 -7.74 1.13
C GLU A 49 7.48 -6.27 0.87
N HIS A 50 8.53 -5.72 1.47
CA HIS A 50 8.95 -4.34 1.22
C HIS A 50 9.27 -4.09 -0.26
N ARG A 51 9.97 -5.01 -0.91
CA ARG A 51 10.28 -4.90 -2.36
C ARG A 51 9.04 -5.02 -3.23
N VAL A 52 8.05 -5.83 -2.84
CA VAL A 52 6.76 -5.92 -3.54
C VAL A 52 6.01 -4.60 -3.43
N GLU A 53 5.99 -3.96 -2.26
CA GLU A 53 5.32 -2.67 -2.09
C GLU A 53 5.98 -1.56 -2.92
N LEU A 54 7.32 -1.49 -2.96
CA LEU A 54 8.04 -0.58 -3.84
C LEU A 54 7.75 -0.84 -5.32
N LEU A 55 7.65 -2.11 -5.74
CA LEU A 55 7.28 -2.46 -7.10
C LEU A 55 5.86 -2.01 -7.44
N ARG A 56 4.90 -2.16 -6.51
CA ARG A 56 3.52 -1.68 -6.66
C ARG A 56 3.48 -0.16 -6.81
N GLU A 57 4.25 0.57 -6.01
CA GLU A 57 4.36 2.04 -6.11
C GLU A 57 4.93 2.47 -7.47
N HIS A 58 6.03 1.87 -7.92
CA HIS A 58 6.60 2.15 -9.24
C HIS A 58 5.64 1.81 -10.38
N ALA A 59 4.94 0.69 -10.30
CA ALA A 59 3.93 0.31 -11.30
C ALA A 59 2.77 1.30 -11.33
N ALA A 60 2.28 1.76 -10.18
CA ALA A 60 1.23 2.78 -10.12
C ALA A 60 1.69 4.12 -10.71
N ALA A 61 2.96 4.51 -10.50
CA ALA A 61 3.54 5.71 -11.12
C ALA A 61 3.64 5.57 -12.65
N MET A 62 4.04 4.41 -13.16
CA MET A 62 4.08 4.13 -14.60
C MET A 62 2.67 4.13 -15.22
N GLU A 63 1.68 3.56 -14.53
CA GLU A 63 0.28 3.60 -14.94
C GLU A 63 -0.23 5.05 -15.05
N GLN A 64 0.08 5.88 -14.05
CA GLN A 64 -0.27 7.31 -14.07
C GLN A 64 0.42 8.06 -15.22
N GLU A 65 1.70 7.82 -15.46
CA GLU A 65 2.44 8.48 -16.56
C GLU A 65 1.83 8.11 -17.92
N ARG A 66 1.46 6.84 -18.12
CA ARG A 66 0.73 6.42 -19.32
C ARG A 66 -0.57 7.21 -19.49
N ASP A 67 -1.36 7.35 -18.43
CA ASP A 67 -2.63 8.08 -18.49
C ASP A 67 -2.44 9.59 -18.75
N CYS A 68 -1.37 10.18 -18.21
CA CYS A 68 -0.95 11.55 -18.51
C CYS A 68 -0.60 11.71 -20.00
N LEU A 69 0.19 10.80 -20.58
CA LEU A 69 0.55 10.82 -22.00
C LEU A 69 -0.68 10.68 -22.91
N LEU A 70 -1.59 9.77 -22.58
CA LEU A 70 -2.86 9.61 -23.31
C LEU A 70 -3.69 10.90 -23.28
N THR A 71 -3.74 11.57 -22.13
CA THR A 71 -4.44 12.85 -21.97
C THR A 71 -3.80 13.94 -22.82
N MET A 72 -2.46 14.08 -22.78
CA MET A 72 -1.72 15.05 -23.58
C MET A 72 -1.93 14.86 -25.09
N ILE A 73 -1.86 13.62 -25.56
CA ILE A 73 -2.11 13.28 -26.97
C ILE A 73 -3.53 13.68 -27.37
N LYS A 74 -4.53 13.35 -26.53
CA LYS A 74 -5.92 13.71 -26.78
C LYS A 74 -6.12 15.23 -26.82
N THR A 75 -5.48 15.98 -25.92
CA THR A 75 -5.52 17.45 -25.93
C THR A 75 -4.97 18.02 -27.24
N ILE A 76 -3.91 17.43 -27.80
CA ILE A 76 -3.39 17.84 -29.11
C ILE A 76 -4.42 17.54 -30.21
N GLN A 77 -5.00 16.34 -30.24
CA GLN A 77 -5.98 15.95 -31.25
C GLN A 77 -7.26 16.80 -31.22
N GLU A 78 -7.66 17.26 -30.03
CA GLU A 78 -8.85 18.09 -29.82
C GLU A 78 -8.56 19.61 -29.87
N ASN A 79 -7.31 20.01 -30.14
CA ASN A 79 -6.93 21.42 -30.17
C ASN A 79 -7.56 22.13 -31.38
N LYS A 80 -8.38 23.16 -31.11
CA LYS A 80 -9.06 23.98 -32.12
C LYS A 80 -8.11 24.73 -33.05
N GLU A 81 -6.86 24.95 -32.65
CA GLU A 81 -5.83 25.53 -33.54
C GLU A 81 -5.57 24.65 -34.76
N LEU A 82 -5.81 23.33 -34.67
CA LEU A 82 -5.74 22.42 -35.82
C LEU A 82 -6.76 22.74 -36.91
N ASP A 83 -7.82 23.50 -36.62
CA ASP A 83 -8.77 23.96 -37.63
C ASP A 83 -8.30 25.24 -38.33
N THR A 84 -7.37 25.98 -37.71
CA THR A 84 -6.74 27.17 -38.29
C THR A 84 -5.56 26.83 -39.18
N ILE A 85 -4.90 25.68 -38.92
CA ILE A 85 -3.97 25.06 -39.85
C ILE A 85 -4.81 24.68 -41.07
N SER A 86 -4.72 25.50 -42.12
CA SER A 86 -5.48 25.37 -43.35
C SER A 86 -5.54 23.92 -43.80
N ALA A 87 -6.73 23.44 -44.19
CA ALA A 87 -7.04 22.07 -44.59
C ALA A 87 -6.03 21.49 -45.60
N GLY A 88 -4.92 20.97 -45.09
CA GLY A 88 -3.73 20.65 -45.85
C GLY A 88 -2.87 19.63 -45.11
N PHE A 89 -1.81 19.20 -45.80
CA PHE A 89 -0.91 18.12 -45.41
C PHE A 89 -0.39 18.20 -43.96
N GLU A 90 -0.15 19.42 -43.43
CA GLU A 90 0.37 19.62 -42.07
C GLU A 90 -0.60 19.14 -40.98
N LYS A 91 -1.91 19.37 -41.15
CA LYS A 91 -2.92 18.88 -40.20
C LYS A 91 -2.97 17.35 -40.21
N GLU A 92 -2.90 16.76 -41.40
CA GLU A 92 -2.89 15.30 -41.58
C GLU A 92 -1.63 14.68 -40.98
N GLU A 93 -0.47 15.28 -41.17
CA GLU A 93 0.80 14.82 -40.59
C GLU A 93 0.79 14.85 -39.06
N ILE A 94 0.25 15.93 -38.46
CA ILE A 94 0.06 16.03 -37.01
C ILE A 94 -0.88 14.92 -36.53
N GLN A 95 -2.01 14.70 -37.21
CA GLN A 95 -2.98 13.69 -36.84
C GLN A 95 -2.40 12.27 -36.92
N ILE A 96 -1.70 11.92 -38.00
CA ILE A 96 -1.01 10.64 -38.17
C ILE A 96 0.04 10.44 -37.06
N THR A 97 0.78 11.49 -36.72
CA THR A 97 1.77 11.43 -35.65
C THR A 97 1.12 11.19 -34.29
N ALA A 98 0.02 11.90 -33.99
CA ALA A 98 -0.74 11.73 -32.76
C ALA A 98 -1.34 10.32 -32.65
N GLU A 99 -1.92 9.79 -33.73
CA GLU A 99 -2.47 8.42 -33.78
C GLU A 99 -1.39 7.35 -33.57
N ARG A 100 -0.21 7.53 -34.19
CA ARG A 100 0.92 6.62 -33.96
C ARG A 100 1.39 6.65 -32.51
N LEU A 101 1.47 7.83 -31.89
CA LEU A 101 1.84 7.97 -30.48
C LEU A 101 0.77 7.36 -29.56
N LEU A 102 -0.51 7.58 -29.88
CA LEU A 102 -1.65 6.99 -29.17
C LEU A 102 -1.55 5.47 -29.18
N ALA A 103 -1.38 4.85 -30.36
CA ALA A 103 -1.24 3.40 -30.49
C ALA A 103 -0.07 2.85 -29.68
N ARG A 104 1.07 3.55 -29.67
CA ARG A 104 2.25 3.16 -28.87
C ARG A 104 2.00 3.27 -27.37
N CYS A 105 1.29 4.30 -26.91
CA CYS A 105 0.93 4.45 -25.50
C CYS A 105 -0.06 3.36 -25.05
N LEU A 106 -1.05 3.05 -25.89
CA LEU A 106 -2.03 1.99 -25.62
C LEU A 106 -1.42 0.59 -25.59
N ALA A 107 -0.29 0.37 -26.28
CA ALA A 107 0.44 -0.90 -26.20
C ALA A 107 1.17 -1.10 -24.86
N VAL A 108 1.28 -0.07 -24.02
CA VAL A 108 1.89 -0.17 -22.69
C VAL A 108 0.82 -0.54 -21.68
N GLU A 109 0.75 -1.83 -21.33
CA GLU A 109 -0.18 -2.34 -20.33
C GLU A 109 0.51 -2.45 -18.95
N ILE A 110 0.04 -1.64 -18.00
CA ILE A 110 0.39 -1.74 -16.58
C ILE A 110 -0.91 -1.88 -15.81
N GLN A 111 -0.98 -2.87 -14.92
CA GLN A 111 -2.13 -3.11 -14.06
C GLN A 111 -1.67 -3.37 -12.63
N VAL A 112 -2.11 -2.51 -11.70
CA VAL A 112 -1.92 -2.72 -10.25
C VAL A 112 -3.27 -2.99 -9.61
N SER A 113 -3.51 -4.23 -9.19
CA SER A 113 -4.73 -4.59 -8.47
C SER A 113 -4.53 -4.55 -6.95
N THR A 114 -5.57 -4.11 -6.25
CA THR A 114 -5.68 -4.21 -4.80
C THR A 114 -6.35 -5.56 -4.48
N PRO A 115 -5.61 -6.55 -3.96
CA PRO A 115 -6.20 -7.83 -3.58
C PRO A 115 -7.19 -7.61 -2.43
N ARG A 116 -8.36 -8.25 -2.52
CA ARG A 116 -9.42 -8.12 -1.52
C ARG A 116 -10.02 -9.48 -1.22
N ASN A 117 -10.39 -9.69 0.03
CA ASN A 117 -11.31 -10.76 0.39
C ASN A 117 -12.78 -10.30 0.20
N GLN A 118 -13.73 -11.21 0.45
CA GLN A 118 -15.17 -10.92 0.28
C GLN A 118 -15.62 -9.74 1.16
N MET A 119 -15.24 -9.76 2.44
CA MET A 119 -15.61 -8.72 3.41
C MET A 119 -15.09 -7.33 2.99
N GLN A 120 -13.83 -7.24 2.54
CA GLN A 120 -13.23 -6.01 2.03
C GLN A 120 -13.93 -5.52 0.76
N SER A 121 -14.37 -6.43 -0.10
CA SER A 121 -15.11 -6.09 -1.33
C SER A 121 -16.50 -5.54 -1.01
N ASP A 122 -17.20 -6.16 -0.06
CA ASP A 122 -18.53 -5.72 0.40
C ASP A 122 -18.46 -4.39 1.16
N ALA A 123 -17.38 -4.16 1.93
CA ALA A 123 -17.11 -2.89 2.58
C ALA A 123 -16.85 -1.78 1.55
N LEU A 124 -16.00 -2.03 0.54
CA LEU A 124 -15.74 -1.06 -0.52
C LEU A 124 -17.00 -0.73 -1.32
N PHE A 125 -17.84 -1.73 -1.60
CA PHE A 125 -19.12 -1.53 -2.27
C PHE A 125 -20.04 -0.59 -1.48
N ARG A 126 -20.18 -0.81 -0.16
CA ARG A 126 -20.96 0.07 0.73
C ARG A 126 -20.37 1.48 0.82
N ILE A 127 -19.04 1.63 0.85
CA ILE A 127 -18.40 2.95 0.78
C ILE A 127 -18.76 3.68 -0.51
N ASN A 128 -18.71 2.99 -1.65
CA ASN A 128 -19.08 3.60 -2.92
C ASN A 128 -20.54 4.07 -2.91
N GLN A 129 -21.48 3.30 -2.33
CA GLN A 129 -22.86 3.74 -2.16
C GLN A 129 -22.98 5.03 -1.34
N PHE A 130 -22.27 5.14 -0.21
CA PHE A 130 -22.26 6.39 0.57
C PHE A 130 -21.79 7.59 -0.24
N ILE A 131 -20.77 7.41 -1.10
CA ILE A 131 -20.25 8.49 -1.94
C ILE A 131 -21.23 8.82 -3.07
N ASP A 132 -21.86 7.81 -3.68
CA ASP A 132 -22.80 8.02 -4.78
C ASP A 132 -24.09 8.71 -4.28
N ASP A 133 -24.58 8.33 -3.10
CA ASP A 133 -25.69 9.02 -2.41
C ASP A 133 -25.34 10.49 -2.10
N LEU A 134 -24.11 10.74 -1.65
CA LEU A 134 -23.61 12.09 -1.42
C LEU A 134 -23.58 12.91 -2.73
N VAL A 135 -23.04 12.35 -3.81
CA VAL A 135 -22.99 13.01 -5.12
C VAL A 135 -24.40 13.33 -5.64
N ALA A 136 -25.36 12.44 -5.43
CA ALA A 136 -26.76 12.70 -5.77
C ALA A 136 -27.35 13.85 -4.94
N ALA A 137 -27.07 13.88 -3.63
CA ALA A 137 -27.56 14.90 -2.70
C ALA A 137 -27.01 16.30 -2.97
N VAL A 138 -25.80 16.43 -3.54
CA VAL A 138 -25.18 17.72 -3.89
C VAL A 138 -26.09 18.56 -4.79
N ARG A 139 -26.86 17.93 -5.69
CA ARG A 139 -27.77 18.63 -6.61
C ARG A 139 -28.96 19.26 -5.90
N THR A 140 -29.38 18.68 -4.78
CA THR A 140 -30.55 19.12 -4.01
C THR A 140 -30.19 20.09 -2.90
N ASP A 141 -29.09 19.82 -2.18
CA ASP A 141 -28.62 20.63 -1.06
C ASP A 141 -27.10 20.50 -0.96
N TRP A 142 -26.40 21.48 -1.55
CA TRP A 142 -24.95 21.46 -1.63
C TRP A 142 -24.32 21.80 -0.27
N GLU A 143 -24.92 22.66 0.56
CA GLU A 143 -24.39 23.04 1.87
C GLU A 143 -24.37 21.84 2.82
N LEU A 144 -25.49 21.10 2.87
CA LEU A 144 -25.58 19.89 3.68
C LEU A 144 -24.60 18.82 3.17
N SER A 145 -24.49 18.69 1.85
CA SER A 145 -23.57 17.75 1.22
C SER A 145 -22.11 18.10 1.48
N GLU A 146 -21.74 19.37 1.50
CA GLU A 146 -20.38 19.82 1.86
C GLU A 146 -20.03 19.37 3.29
N ARG A 147 -20.91 19.67 4.26
CA ARG A 147 -20.73 19.24 5.66
C ARG A 147 -20.64 17.72 5.78
N LYS A 148 -21.47 16.99 5.04
CA LYS A 148 -21.45 15.52 5.01
C LYS A 148 -20.14 14.97 4.44
N CYS A 149 -19.65 15.56 3.34
CA CYS A 149 -18.37 15.21 2.73
C CYS A 149 -17.21 15.47 3.71
N GLN A 150 -17.26 16.57 4.46
CA GLN A 150 -16.29 16.88 5.50
C GLN A 150 -16.31 15.83 6.64
N MET A 151 -17.49 15.36 7.06
CA MET A 151 -17.60 14.28 8.05
C MET A 151 -17.00 12.95 7.54
N PHE A 152 -17.19 12.62 6.26
CA PHE A 152 -16.55 11.46 5.64
C PHE A 152 -15.03 11.61 5.61
N LEU A 153 -14.51 12.78 5.23
CA LEU A 153 -13.07 13.07 5.25
C LEU A 153 -12.48 12.96 6.65
N ASN A 154 -13.16 13.49 7.66
CA ASN A 154 -12.74 13.37 9.05
C ASN A 154 -12.68 11.91 9.50
N SER A 155 -13.56 11.06 8.97
CA SER A 155 -13.57 9.61 9.24
C SER A 155 -12.37 8.88 8.63
N CYS A 156 -11.69 9.48 7.63
CA CYS A 156 -10.46 8.96 7.04
C CYS A 156 -9.18 9.37 7.80
N LEU A 157 -9.28 10.20 8.84
CA LEU A 157 -8.13 10.67 9.61
C LEU A 157 -7.92 9.78 10.84
N ALA A 158 -6.65 9.52 11.18
CA ALA A 158 -6.29 8.82 12.41
C ALA A 158 -6.66 9.68 13.64
N ASP A 159 -6.42 10.99 13.56
CA ASP A 159 -6.81 11.96 14.58
C ASP A 159 -8.11 12.66 14.17
N CYS A 160 -9.15 12.48 14.98
CA CYS A 160 -10.46 13.05 14.71
C CYS A 160 -10.44 14.58 14.75
N LYS A 161 -10.63 15.22 13.58
CA LYS A 161 -10.75 16.67 13.43
C LYS A 161 -12.20 17.09 13.21
N GLY A 162 -13.04 16.89 14.22
CA GLY A 162 -14.44 17.35 14.22
C GLY A 162 -15.47 16.22 14.15
N ALA A 163 -16.65 16.49 13.61
CA ALA A 163 -17.70 15.49 13.53
C ALA A 163 -17.35 14.38 12.51
N LEU A 164 -17.67 13.14 12.84
CA LEU A 164 -17.46 11.95 12.00
C LEU A 164 -18.78 11.26 11.71
N ASP A 165 -18.82 10.51 10.60
CA ASP A 165 -19.93 9.60 10.32
C ASP A 165 -19.55 8.19 10.77
N GLN A 166 -20.14 7.73 11.87
CA GLN A 166 -19.81 6.43 12.46
C GLN A 166 -20.09 5.26 11.53
N LYS A 167 -21.15 5.34 10.70
CA LYS A 167 -21.52 4.25 9.78
C LYS A 167 -20.52 4.16 8.64
N PHE A 168 -20.15 5.30 8.07
CA PHE A 168 -19.11 5.39 7.06
C PHE A 168 -17.76 4.92 7.62
N GLN A 169 -17.39 5.38 8.81
CA GLN A 169 -16.13 5.02 9.45
C GLN A 169 -16.01 3.52 9.72
N ALA A 170 -17.05 2.90 10.29
CA ALA A 170 -17.06 1.46 10.55
C ALA A 170 -16.86 0.66 9.25
N CYS A 171 -17.52 1.06 8.17
CA CYS A 171 -17.35 0.45 6.86
C CYS A 171 -15.95 0.70 6.26
N LEU A 172 -15.39 1.89 6.48
CA LEU A 172 -14.08 2.29 5.95
C LEU A 172 -12.95 1.45 6.56
N ILE A 173 -13.04 1.14 7.86
CA ILE A 173 -12.04 0.34 8.58
C ILE A 173 -11.96 -1.09 8.04
N GLU A 174 -13.06 -1.62 7.50
CA GLU A 174 -13.10 -2.95 6.86
C GLU A 174 -12.44 -2.97 5.47
N CYS A 175 -12.20 -1.81 4.85
CA CYS A 175 -11.51 -1.71 3.56
C CYS A 175 -9.99 -1.90 3.72
N THR A 176 -9.31 -2.21 2.61
CA THR A 176 -7.84 -2.25 2.58
C THR A 176 -7.23 -0.86 2.80
N ALA A 177 -5.99 -0.79 3.29
CA ALA A 177 -5.29 0.49 3.45
C ALA A 177 -5.17 1.26 2.13
N ASP A 178 -4.97 0.55 1.00
CA ASP A 178 -4.96 1.13 -0.34
C ASP A 178 -6.29 1.78 -0.70
N ASP A 179 -7.41 1.09 -0.42
CA ASP A 179 -8.74 1.63 -0.67
C ASP A 179 -9.01 2.84 0.20
N GLN A 180 -8.66 2.80 1.49
CA GLN A 180 -8.83 3.94 2.41
C GLN A 180 -8.10 5.20 1.88
N LYS A 181 -6.86 5.04 1.39
CA LYS A 181 -6.10 6.13 0.73
C LYS A 181 -6.81 6.65 -0.52
N LYS A 182 -7.32 5.76 -1.38
CA LYS A 182 -8.03 6.12 -2.63
C LYS A 182 -9.36 6.82 -2.34
N ILE A 183 -10.14 6.32 -1.37
CA ILE A 183 -11.40 6.90 -0.91
C ILE A 183 -11.18 8.31 -0.38
N LYS A 184 -10.17 8.52 0.47
CA LYS A 184 -9.81 9.85 0.98
C LYS A 184 -9.52 10.82 -0.17
N LYS A 185 -8.67 10.43 -1.12
CA LYS A 185 -8.36 11.26 -2.31
C LYS A 185 -9.63 11.59 -3.12
N ARG A 186 -10.54 10.62 -3.30
CA ARG A 186 -11.82 10.83 -4.01
C ARG A 186 -12.69 11.85 -3.29
N LEU A 187 -12.79 11.76 -1.96
CA LEU A 187 -13.55 12.71 -1.14
C LEU A 187 -12.92 14.11 -1.13
N ASP A 188 -11.59 14.22 -1.07
CA ASP A 188 -10.87 15.50 -1.14
C ASP A 188 -11.18 16.22 -2.46
N SER A 189 -11.14 15.50 -3.58
CA SER A 189 -11.51 16.05 -4.89
C SER A 189 -12.99 16.44 -4.96
N LEU A 190 -13.89 15.60 -4.44
CA LEU A 190 -15.32 15.88 -4.41
C LEU A 190 -15.63 17.13 -3.59
N LEU A 191 -15.03 17.30 -2.42
CA LEU A 191 -15.23 18.48 -1.57
C LEU A 191 -14.82 19.76 -2.31
N LYS A 192 -13.65 19.76 -2.97
CA LYS A 192 -13.21 20.90 -3.79
C LYS A 192 -14.20 21.23 -4.91
N THR A 193 -14.78 20.22 -5.55
CA THR A 193 -15.82 20.43 -6.56
C THR A 193 -17.06 21.07 -5.95
N ILE A 194 -17.53 20.59 -4.79
CA ILE A 194 -18.71 21.16 -4.10
C ILE A 194 -18.45 22.63 -3.71
N GLN A 195 -17.26 22.95 -3.19
CA GLN A 195 -16.85 24.30 -2.83
C GLN A 195 -16.77 25.23 -4.05
N HIS A 196 -16.24 24.76 -5.17
CA HIS A 196 -16.24 25.56 -6.40
C HIS A 196 -17.68 25.81 -6.93
N MET A 197 -18.63 24.90 -6.67
CA MET A 197 -20.02 25.11 -7.04
C MET A 197 -20.70 26.17 -6.17
N SER A 198 -20.26 26.38 -4.92
CA SER A 198 -20.78 27.45 -4.06
C SER A 198 -20.29 28.82 -4.52
N GLU A 199 -18.99 28.95 -4.76
CA GLU A 199 -18.35 30.20 -5.22
C GLU A 199 -18.95 30.72 -6.54
N ASN A 200 -19.25 29.82 -7.47
CA ASN A 200 -19.85 30.14 -8.77
C ASN A 200 -21.32 30.59 -8.69
N ARG A 201 -22.02 30.30 -7.59
CA ARG A 201 -23.44 30.67 -7.41
C ARG A 201 -23.64 31.96 -6.61
N GLU A 202 -22.60 32.40 -5.91
CA GLU A 202 -22.57 33.68 -5.19
C GLU A 202 -21.96 34.84 -6.01
N SER A 203 -21.43 34.53 -7.20
CA SER A 203 -20.88 35.49 -8.19
C SER A 203 -21.88 35.83 -9.29
#